data_AF-A0A958ZDF6-F1
#
_entry.id   AF-A0A958ZDF6-F1
#
_cell.length_a   1.000
_cell.length_b   1.000
_cell.length_c   1.000
_cell.angle_alpha   90.00
_cell.angle_beta   90.00
_cell.angle_gamma   90.00
#
_symmetry.space_group_name_H-M   'P 1'
#
loop_
_entity.id
_entity.type
_entity.pdbx_description
1 polymer ?
#
loop_
_entity_poly.entity_id
_entity_poly.type
_entity_poly.pdbx_seq_one_letter_code
_entity_poly.pdbx_strand_id
1 'polypeptide(L)'
;MTEGNFVDYAKVFAASGKGGRGSTHLHRAKYVAKGGPDGGDGGRGGHVIIRGNKNLWTLYHLKFTQHYKAEHGADGSANRSTGKNGSD
;
A
#
# COMPACT_ATOMS: atom_id res chain seq x y z
N MET A 1 -25.69 -14.44 -39.43
CA MET A 1 -25.23 -13.07 -39.13
C MET A 1 -24.76 -13.10 -37.69
N THR A 2 -23.46 -13.21 -37.45
CA THR A 2 -22.92 -13.00 -36.09
C THR A 2 -22.97 -11.51 -35.86
N GLU A 3 -24.10 -11.02 -35.34
CA GLU A 3 -24.21 -9.69 -34.78
C GLU A 3 -23.06 -9.51 -33.79
N GLY A 4 -22.18 -8.55 -34.08
CA GLY A 4 -20.98 -8.33 -33.29
C GLY A 4 -21.36 -7.87 -31.89
N ASN A 5 -21.14 -8.73 -30.89
CA ASN A 5 -21.31 -8.36 -29.50
C ASN A 5 -20.43 -7.16 -29.17
N PHE A 6 -21.03 -6.10 -28.62
CA PHE A 6 -20.29 -4.94 -28.12
C PHE A 6 -19.50 -5.33 -26.87
N VAL A 7 -18.19 -5.11 -26.90
CA VAL A 7 -17.28 -5.38 -25.78
C VAL A 7 -16.61 -4.08 -25.38
N ASP A 8 -16.69 -3.74 -24.09
CA ASP A 8 -15.98 -2.62 -23.49
C ASP A 8 -14.59 -3.07 -23.00
N TYR A 9 -13.55 -2.27 -23.27
CA TYR A 9 -12.18 -2.57 -22.88
C TYR A 9 -11.52 -1.35 -22.23
N ALA A 10 -10.90 -1.55 -21.07
CA ALA A 10 -10.10 -0.56 -20.39
C ALA A 10 -8.73 -1.13 -20.00
N LYS A 11 -7.68 -0.36 -20.22
CA LYS A 11 -6.32 -0.66 -19.75
C LYS A 11 -5.95 0.30 -18.64
N VAL A 12 -5.56 -0.25 -17.50
CA VAL A 12 -5.13 0.49 -16.32
C VAL A 12 -3.78 -0.02 -15.84
N PHE A 13 -3.03 0.87 -15.20
CA PHE A 13 -1.79 0.56 -14.51
C PHE A 13 -2.05 0.58 -13.01
N ALA A 14 -1.79 -0.55 -12.36
CA ALA A 14 -1.92 -0.69 -10.91
C ALA A 14 -0.55 -0.97 -10.29
N ALA A 15 -0.25 -0.30 -9.19
CA ALA A 15 0.94 -0.57 -8.39
C ALA A 15 0.57 -0.61 -6.90
N SER A 16 0.99 -1.67 -6.21
CA SER A 16 0.84 -1.78 -4.77
C SER A 16 1.77 -0.82 -4.02
N GLY A 17 1.47 -0.63 -2.75
CA GLY A 17 2.34 0.08 -1.83
C GLY A 17 3.64 -0.68 -1.60
N LYS A 18 4.76 0.03 -1.48
CA LYS A 18 5.98 -0.54 -0.93
C LYS A 18 5.82 -0.74 0.58
N GLY A 19 6.42 -1.79 1.11
CA GLY A 19 6.59 -1.92 2.56
C GLY A 19 7.51 -0.83 3.09
N GLY A 20 7.22 -0.37 4.31
CA GLY A 20 8.11 0.50 5.06
C GLY A 20 9.39 -0.23 5.47
N ARG A 21 10.43 0.52 5.79
CA ARG A 21 11.70 0.00 6.27
C ARG A 21 11.65 -0.26 7.78
N GLY A 22 12.36 -1.28 8.23
CA GLY A 22 12.62 -1.47 9.67
C GLY A 22 13.62 -0.43 10.19
N SER A 23 13.54 -0.15 11.49
CA SER A 23 14.45 0.79 12.16
C SER A 23 15.62 0.06 12.80
N THR A 24 16.84 0.54 12.60
CA THR A 24 18.04 0.06 13.31
C THR A 24 18.36 0.97 14.51
N HIS A 25 17.36 1.22 15.35
CA HIS A 25 17.51 2.08 16.54
C HIS A 25 18.05 1.28 17.75
N LEU A 26 18.85 1.96 18.58
CA LEU A 26 19.35 1.44 19.86
C LEU A 26 18.89 2.36 20.98
N HIS A 27 18.41 1.77 22.07
CA HIS A 27 17.87 2.52 23.20
C HIS A 27 18.96 3.38 23.87
N ARG A 28 18.63 4.63 24.21
CA ARG A 28 19.56 5.56 24.87
C ARG A 28 18.92 6.17 26.11
N ALA A 29 19.52 5.91 27.27
CA ALA A 29 19.10 6.48 28.55
C ALA A 29 20.32 6.86 29.41
N LYS A 30 20.21 7.94 30.20
CA LYS A 30 21.32 8.57 30.93
C LYS A 30 22.10 7.60 31.85
N TYR A 31 21.42 6.63 32.45
CA TYR A 31 22.02 5.67 33.38
C TYR A 31 22.16 4.25 32.79
N VAL A 32 22.02 4.12 31.47
CA VAL A 32 22.13 2.84 30.76
C VAL A 32 23.32 2.93 29.80
N ALA A 33 24.42 2.27 30.17
CA ALA A 33 25.68 2.33 29.41
C ALA A 33 25.56 1.72 28.00
N LYS A 34 24.73 0.68 27.82
CA LYS A 34 24.42 0.05 26.53
C LYS A 34 22.94 -0.33 26.51
N GLY A 35 22.12 0.48 25.84
CA GLY A 35 20.74 0.09 25.58
C GLY A 35 20.66 -1.00 24.50
N GLY A 36 19.69 -1.89 24.64
CA GLY A 36 19.42 -2.93 23.65
C GLY A 36 18.79 -2.38 22.35
N PRO A 37 18.64 -3.23 21.33
CA PRO A 37 17.93 -2.87 20.11
C PRO A 37 16.44 -2.63 20.40
N ASP A 38 15.96 -1.47 20.00
CA ASP A 38 14.58 -1.01 20.19
C ASP A 38 14.03 -0.36 18.91
N GLY A 39 14.55 -0.72 17.74
CA GLY A 39 13.92 -0.37 16.47
C GLY A 39 12.63 -1.14 16.24
N GLY A 40 11.60 -0.46 15.72
CA GLY A 40 10.37 -1.07 15.23
C GLY A 40 10.46 -1.54 13.77
N ASP A 41 9.53 -2.40 13.38
CA ASP A 41 9.42 -2.91 12.01
C ASP A 41 8.76 -1.90 11.07
N GLY A 42 8.97 -2.07 9.76
CA GLY A 42 8.25 -1.31 8.75
C GLY A 42 6.81 -1.82 8.56
N GLY A 43 5.90 -0.90 8.24
CA GLY A 43 4.51 -1.25 7.92
C GLY A 43 4.36 -1.90 6.55
N ARG A 44 3.32 -2.70 6.37
CA ARG A 44 2.96 -3.30 5.07
C ARG A 44 2.52 -2.21 4.09
N GLY A 45 2.87 -2.36 2.81
CA GLY A 45 2.28 -1.53 1.75
C GLY A 45 0.82 -1.88 1.48
N GLY A 46 0.05 -0.90 1.02
CA GLY A 46 -1.37 -1.08 0.65
C GLY A 46 -1.56 -1.95 -0.59
N HIS A 47 -2.74 -2.56 -0.70
CA HIS A 47 -3.13 -3.41 -1.85
C HIS A 47 -3.88 -2.59 -2.88
N VAL A 48 -3.83 -3.03 -4.14
CA VAL A 48 -4.78 -2.54 -5.15
C VAL A 48 -5.85 -3.61 -5.32
N ILE A 49 -7.10 -3.27 -5.02
CA ILE A 49 -8.22 -4.21 -5.00
C ILE A 49 -9.21 -3.82 -6.11
N ILE A 50 -9.48 -4.77 -7.01
CA ILE A 50 -10.59 -4.64 -7.96
C ILE A 50 -11.83 -5.22 -7.30
N ARG A 51 -12.87 -4.39 -7.12
CA ARG A 51 -14.13 -4.80 -6.51
C ARG A 51 -15.29 -4.56 -7.47
N GLY A 52 -16.00 -5.63 -7.81
CA GLY A 52 -17.23 -5.54 -8.60
C GLY A 52 -18.34 -4.80 -7.85
N ASN A 53 -19.06 -3.94 -8.56
CA ASN A 53 -20.22 -3.22 -8.03
C ASN A 53 -21.40 -3.38 -9.01
N LYS A 54 -22.53 -3.89 -8.52
CA LYS A 54 -23.74 -4.15 -9.32
C LYS A 54 -24.37 -2.87 -9.88
N ASN A 55 -24.06 -1.71 -9.31
CA ASN A 55 -24.58 -0.42 -9.75
C ASN A 55 -23.74 0.20 -10.89
N LEU A 56 -22.63 -0.43 -11.28
CA LEU A 56 -21.76 0.04 -12.36
C LEU A 56 -21.86 -0.91 -13.56
N TRP A 57 -22.35 -0.40 -14.69
CA TRP A 57 -22.64 -1.17 -15.90
C TRP A 57 -21.60 -1.02 -17.03
N THR A 58 -20.62 -0.12 -16.90
CA THR A 58 -19.62 0.20 -17.92
C THR A 58 -18.25 0.45 -17.29
N LEU A 59 -17.16 0.22 -18.04
CA LEU A 59 -15.80 0.54 -17.60
C LEU A 59 -15.43 2.02 -17.78
N TYR A 60 -16.37 2.85 -18.23
CA TYR A 60 -16.19 4.28 -18.49
C TYR A 60 -15.53 5.03 -17.32
N HIS A 61 -15.87 4.69 -16.07
CA HIS A 61 -15.28 5.31 -14.88
C HIS A 61 -13.78 5.03 -14.71
N LEU A 62 -13.28 3.91 -15.25
CA LEU A 62 -11.85 3.55 -15.23
C LEU A 62 -11.07 4.20 -16.37
N LYS A 63 -11.75 4.79 -17.36
CA LYS A 63 -11.11 5.34 -18.57
C LYS A 63 -10.27 6.58 -18.29
N PHE A 64 -10.70 7.41 -17.33
CA PHE A 64 -10.06 8.70 -17.05
C PHE A 64 -8.84 8.59 -16.14
N THR A 65 -8.89 7.67 -15.18
CA THR A 65 -7.76 7.43 -14.27
C THR A 65 -7.04 6.18 -14.74
N GLN A 66 -5.90 6.37 -15.40
CA GLN A 66 -5.09 5.27 -15.90
C GLN A 66 -4.14 4.66 -14.85
N HIS A 67 -3.81 5.41 -13.79
CA HIS A 67 -2.82 4.97 -12.78
C HIS A 67 -3.45 4.89 -11.39
N TYR A 68 -3.46 3.69 -10.82
CA TYR A 68 -3.90 3.42 -9.45
C TYR A 68 -2.69 2.98 -8.62
N LYS A 69 -2.36 3.75 -7.59
CA LYS A 69 -1.22 3.47 -6.71
C LYS A 69 -1.72 3.40 -5.28
N ALA A 70 -1.45 2.29 -4.61
CA ALA A 70 -1.76 2.13 -3.19
C ALA A 70 -0.71 2.83 -2.32
N GLU A 71 -1.09 3.17 -1.09
CA GLU A 71 -0.22 3.90 -0.16
C GLU A 71 0.95 3.00 0.30
N HIS A 72 2.12 3.60 0.50
CA HIS A 72 3.25 2.88 1.07
C HIS A 72 3.06 2.66 2.57
N GLY A 73 3.63 1.58 3.10
CA GLY A 73 3.76 1.40 4.54
C GLY A 73 4.75 2.43 5.10
N ALA A 74 4.50 2.89 6.32
CA ALA A 74 5.42 3.79 7.01
C ALA A 74 6.61 3.01 7.58
N ASP A 75 7.73 3.70 7.78
CA ASP A 75 8.92 3.11 8.38
C ASP A 75 8.72 2.87 9.89
N GLY A 76 9.43 1.87 10.42
CA GLY A 76 9.56 1.69 11.86
C GLY A 76 10.38 2.80 12.50
N SER A 77 10.22 3.01 13.80
CA SER A 77 10.95 4.03 14.56
C SER A 77 11.41 3.52 15.92
N ALA A 78 11.94 4.42 16.76
CA ALA A 78 12.48 4.09 18.08
C ALA A 78 11.44 3.47 19.02
N ASN A 79 11.90 2.93 20.15
CA ASN A 79 11.05 2.38 21.20
C ASN A 79 10.09 1.28 20.71
N ARG A 80 10.54 0.44 19.78
CA ARG A 80 9.78 -0.65 19.16
C ARG A 80 8.50 -0.19 18.46
N SER A 81 8.47 1.06 18.00
CA SER A 81 7.31 1.61 17.31
C SER A 81 7.30 1.14 15.85
N THR A 82 6.45 0.16 15.56
CA THR A 82 6.23 -0.34 14.19
C THR A 82 5.52 0.68 13.32
N GLY A 83 5.93 0.77 12.05
CA GLY A 83 5.34 1.64 11.06
C GLY A 83 3.91 1.26 10.70
N LYS A 84 3.08 2.27 10.42
CA LYS A 84 1.69 2.10 9.99
C LYS A 84 1.62 1.36 8.65
N ASN A 85 0.63 0.48 8.50
CA ASN A 85 0.30 -0.10 7.21
C ASN A 85 -0.26 0.98 6.27
N GLY A 86 0.13 0.92 4.99
CA GLY A 86 -0.47 1.75 3.94
C GLY A 86 -1.94 1.37 3.74
N SER A 87 -2.78 2.36 3.40
CA SER A 87 -4.15 2.11 3.00
C SER A 87 -4.22 1.32 1.70
N ASP A 88 -5.16 0.37 1.68
CA ASP A 88 -5.67 -0.28 0.48
C ASP A 88 -6.54 0.68 -0.33
#